data_AF-A0AA41S297-F1
#
_entry.id   AF-A0AA41S297-F1
#
_cell.length_a   1.000
_cell.length_b   1.000
_cell.length_c   1.000
_cell.angle_alpha   90.00
_cell.angle_beta   90.00
_cell.angle_gamma   90.00
#
_symmetry.space_group_name_H-M   'P 1'
#
loop_
_entity.id
_entity.type
_entity.pdbx_description
1 polymer ?
#
loop_
_entity_poly.entity_id
_entity_poly.type
_entity_poly.pdbx_seq_one_letter_code
_entity_poly.pdbx_strand_id
1 'polypeptide(L)'
;MRRSEISLLIRSLKDAANLHEVVDVTSKVFALNKDMSCLMVFGKKRVESEDAKKSFHEVVQEGMKLAAVPNLAEYIPFIGAFDVQGIVKRMKAVSKVYDEMLDKVIDEHVEVFDKDNLKDFTDVLLDYMGTNDTEFSIDRSNIKAIAL
;
A
#
# COMPACT_ATOMS: atom_id res chain seq x y z
N MET A 1 13.98 -4.35 5.99
CA MET A 1 14.08 -2.87 6.12
C MET A 1 15.49 -2.42 5.72
N ARG A 2 15.65 -1.59 4.67
CA ARG A 2 16.99 -1.18 4.19
C ARG A 2 17.59 -0.14 5.15
N ARG A 3 18.79 -0.40 5.70
CA ARG A 3 19.47 0.48 6.66
C ARG A 3 19.72 1.90 6.11
N SER A 4 19.88 2.03 4.80
CA SER A 4 20.09 3.31 4.12
C SER A 4 18.92 4.28 4.31
N GLU A 5 17.68 3.82 4.15
CA GLU A 5 16.48 4.67 4.23
C GLU A 5 16.26 5.18 5.66
N ILE A 6 16.44 4.31 6.66
CA ILE A 6 16.39 4.71 8.08
C ILE A 6 17.50 5.73 8.37
N SER A 7 18.70 5.52 7.84
CA SER A 7 19.83 6.44 8.04
C SER A 7 19.54 7.83 7.46
N LEU A 8 18.82 7.91 6.33
CA LEU A 8 18.38 9.18 5.76
C LEU A 8 17.37 9.90 6.65
N LEU A 9 16.37 9.17 7.19
CA LEU A 9 15.42 9.76 8.14
C LEU A 9 16.13 10.28 9.39
N ILE A 10 17.02 9.49 9.99
CA ILE A 10 17.77 9.89 11.18
C ILE A 10 18.59 11.15 10.93
N ARG A 11 19.27 11.24 9.78
CA ARG A 11 20.03 12.45 9.39
C ARG A 11 19.10 13.65 9.25
N SER A 12 17.98 13.51 8.53
CA SER A 12 16.99 14.59 8.38
C SER A 12 16.46 15.09 9.72
N LEU A 13 16.20 14.19 10.68
CA LEU A 13 15.74 14.57 12.02
C LEU A 13 16.85 15.27 12.83
N LYS A 14 18.09 14.81 12.71
CA LYS A 14 19.24 15.44 13.36
C LYS A 14 19.46 16.87 12.84
N ASP A 15 19.35 17.07 11.54
CA ASP A 15 19.52 18.38 10.92
C ASP A 15 18.42 19.35 11.36
N ALA A 16 17.16 18.92 11.36
CA ALA A 16 16.04 19.71 11.87
C ALA A 16 16.20 20.05 13.37
N ALA A 17 16.70 19.12 14.19
CA ALA A 17 16.98 19.36 15.60
C ALA A 17 18.09 20.42 15.79
N ASN A 18 19.15 20.38 14.99
CA ASN A 18 20.21 21.40 15.04
C ASN A 18 19.66 22.79 14.68
N LEU A 19 18.71 22.85 13.75
CA LEU A 19 18.02 24.07 13.32
C LEU A 19 16.87 24.49 14.25
N HIS A 20 16.59 23.71 15.31
CA HIS A 20 15.47 23.93 16.23
C HIS A 20 14.11 24.00 15.52
N GLU A 21 13.94 23.24 14.43
CA GLU A 21 12.70 23.20 13.66
C GLU A 21 11.66 22.25 14.29
N VAL A 22 10.39 22.63 14.21
CA VAL A 22 9.28 21.74 14.56
C VAL A 22 9.06 20.75 13.42
N VAL A 23 9.06 19.46 13.74
CA VAL A 23 8.91 18.38 12.75
C VAL A 23 7.66 17.55 13.06
N ASP A 24 6.85 17.31 12.02
CA ASP A 24 5.83 16.27 12.06
C ASP A 24 6.46 14.88 11.86
N VAL A 25 6.68 14.18 12.97
CA VAL A 25 7.25 12.84 12.97
C VAL A 25 6.32 11.82 12.31
N THR A 26 5.00 11.98 12.44
CA THR A 26 4.00 11.08 11.85
C THR A 26 4.14 11.08 10.33
N SER A 27 4.17 12.26 9.73
CA SER A 27 4.35 12.42 8.28
C SER A 27 5.69 11.85 7.80
N LYS A 28 6.79 12.09 8.54
CA LYS A 28 8.13 11.59 8.18
C LYS A 28 8.22 10.06 8.26
N VAL A 29 7.68 9.45 9.31
CA VAL A 29 7.66 7.99 9.48
C VAL A 29 6.74 7.33 8.45
N PHE A 30 5.58 7.94 8.17
CA PHE A 30 4.67 7.46 7.13
C PHE A 30 5.36 7.44 5.75
N ALA A 31 6.01 8.54 5.37
CA ALA A 31 6.72 8.63 4.10
C ALA A 31 7.83 7.57 3.98
N LEU A 32 8.60 7.37 5.05
CA LEU A 32 9.62 6.32 5.12
C LEU A 32 9.01 4.92 4.95
N ASN A 33 7.93 4.63 5.69
CA ASN A 33 7.25 3.33 5.61
C ASN A 33 6.69 3.08 4.20
N LYS A 34 5.98 4.07 3.63
CA LYS A 34 5.46 4.03 2.26
C LYS A 34 6.56 3.71 1.25
N ASP A 35 7.65 4.49 1.26
CA ASP A 35 8.72 4.31 0.29
C ASP A 35 9.41 2.95 0.42
N MET A 36 9.60 2.46 1.64
CA MET A 36 10.15 1.13 1.88
C MET A 36 9.21 0.02 1.40
N SER A 37 7.92 0.10 1.72
CA SER A 37 6.93 -0.87 1.28
C SER A 37 6.83 -0.89 -0.25
N CYS A 38 6.71 0.27 -0.90
CA CYS A 38 6.68 0.35 -2.36
C CYS A 38 7.95 -0.22 -3.01
N LEU A 39 9.13 0.02 -2.44
CA LEU A 39 10.38 -0.54 -2.95
C LEU A 39 10.49 -2.06 -2.80
N MET A 40 9.91 -2.63 -1.74
CA MET A 40 9.95 -4.07 -1.50
C MET A 40 8.89 -4.79 -2.33
N VAL A 41 7.71 -4.19 -2.45
CA VAL A 41 6.57 -4.83 -3.11
C VAL A 41 6.57 -4.57 -4.61
N PHE A 42 6.88 -3.35 -5.06
CA PHE A 42 6.74 -2.91 -6.46
C PHE A 42 8.07 -2.53 -7.13
N GLY A 43 9.21 -2.81 -6.47
CA GLY A 43 10.55 -2.53 -7.01
C GLY A 43 10.95 -1.06 -7.12
N LYS A 44 10.03 -0.10 -6.95
CA LYS A 44 10.27 1.33 -7.16
C LYS A 44 9.71 2.22 -6.05
N LYS A 45 10.42 3.31 -5.76
CA LYS A 45 9.84 4.44 -5.03
C LYS A 45 8.84 5.10 -5.97
N ARG A 46 7.56 5.10 -5.62
CA ARG A 46 6.58 5.89 -6.39
C ARG A 46 6.87 7.38 -6.21
N VAL A 47 7.41 7.99 -7.26
CA VAL A 47 7.48 9.44 -7.41
C VAL A 47 6.11 9.90 -7.91
N GLU A 48 5.19 9.98 -6.97
CA GLU A 48 3.91 10.65 -7.21
C GLU A 48 4.16 12.17 -7.26
N SER A 49 3.37 12.90 -8.07
CA SER A 49 3.29 14.36 -7.92
C SER A 49 2.90 14.71 -6.48
N GLU A 50 3.22 15.91 -5.99
CA GLU A 50 2.81 16.36 -4.64
C GLU A 50 1.30 16.11 -4.38
N ASP A 51 0.46 16.36 -5.39
CA ASP A 51 -0.98 16.12 -5.35
C ASP A 51 -1.33 14.62 -5.26
N ALA A 52 -0.64 13.77 -6.03
CA ALA A 52 -0.85 12.32 -5.99
C ALA A 52 -0.33 11.69 -4.68
N LYS A 53 0.77 12.20 -4.11
CA LYS A 53 1.30 11.79 -2.81
C LYS A 53 0.32 12.08 -1.69
N LYS A 54 -0.25 13.29 -1.71
CA LYS A 54 -1.25 13.71 -0.74
C LYS A 54 -2.50 12.85 -0.85
N SER A 55 -2.98 12.60 -2.07
CA SER A 55 -4.10 11.70 -2.33
C SER A 55 -3.84 10.27 -1.83
N PHE A 56 -2.64 9.72 -2.04
CA PHE A 56 -2.33 8.36 -1.58
C PHE A 56 -2.26 8.27 -0.05
N HIS A 57 -1.61 9.24 0.60
CA HIS A 57 -1.56 9.31 2.06
C HIS A 57 -2.96 9.38 2.68
N GLU A 58 -3.85 10.22 2.14
CA GLU A 58 -5.24 10.36 2.59
C GLU A 58 -6.02 9.05 2.42
N VAL A 59 -5.84 8.34 1.30
CA VAL A 59 -6.49 7.04 1.04
C VAL A 59 -6.00 5.97 2.02
N VAL A 60 -4.69 5.90 2.30
CA VAL A 60 -4.14 4.96 3.28
C VAL A 60 -4.64 5.26 4.68
N GLN A 61 -4.64 6.53 5.09
CA GLN A 61 -5.16 6.94 6.40
C GLN A 61 -6.64 6.62 6.55
N GLU A 62 -7.44 6.86 5.51
CA GLU A 62 -8.86 6.55 5.51
C GLU A 62 -9.09 5.03 5.59
N GLY A 63 -8.32 4.22 4.84
CA GLY A 63 -8.36 2.77 4.93
C GLY A 63 -8.05 2.25 6.35
N MET A 64 -6.97 2.75 6.97
CA MET A 64 -6.60 2.41 8.34
C MET A 64 -7.67 2.82 9.35
N LYS A 65 -8.28 3.99 9.18
CA LYS A 65 -9.38 4.45 10.02
C LYS A 65 -10.60 3.55 9.88
N LEU A 66 -11.00 3.20 8.66
CA LEU A 66 -12.14 2.33 8.41
C LEU A 66 -11.92 0.91 8.96
N ALA A 67 -10.70 0.39 8.89
CA ALA A 67 -10.34 -0.91 9.46
C ALA A 67 -10.38 -0.93 11.00
N ALA A 68 -10.15 0.23 11.65
CA ALA A 68 -10.09 0.34 13.11
C ALA A 68 -11.42 0.76 13.76
N VAL A 69 -12.36 1.33 12.99
CA VAL A 69 -13.64 1.80 13.53
C VAL A 69 -14.57 0.60 13.81
N PRO A 70 -15.20 0.53 15.00
CA PRO A 70 -16.18 -0.51 15.28
C PRO A 70 -17.39 -0.40 14.35
N ASN A 71 -17.75 -1.51 13.72
CA ASN A 71 -18.86 -1.60 12.79
C ASN A 71 -20.15 -2.05 13.48
N LEU A 72 -21.08 -1.12 13.74
CA LEU A 72 -22.35 -1.38 14.41
C LEU A 72 -23.22 -2.43 13.69
N ALA A 73 -23.05 -2.58 12.36
CA ALA A 73 -23.72 -3.62 11.58
C ALA A 73 -23.36 -5.04 12.06
N GLU A 74 -22.17 -5.23 12.64
CA GLU A 74 -21.72 -6.52 13.17
C GLU A 74 -22.30 -6.80 14.56
N TYR A 75 -22.69 -5.75 15.31
CA TYR A 75 -23.25 -5.88 16.65
C TYR A 75 -24.79 -5.87 16.69
N ILE A 76 -25.43 -5.28 15.68
CA ILE A 76 -26.89 -5.11 15.61
C ILE A 76 -27.41 -5.74 14.30
N PRO A 77 -28.01 -6.94 14.35
CA PRO A 77 -28.37 -7.72 13.15
C PRO A 77 -29.31 -6.99 12.17
N PHE A 78 -30.13 -6.05 12.65
CA PHE A 78 -31.17 -5.41 11.84
C PHE A 78 -30.69 -4.22 11.01
N ILE A 79 -29.51 -3.65 11.30
CA ILE A 79 -29.03 -2.42 10.63
C ILE A 79 -27.97 -2.68 9.55
N GLY A 80 -27.52 -3.93 9.37
CA GLY A 80 -26.41 -4.25 8.49
C GLY A 80 -26.60 -3.88 7.02
N ALA A 81 -27.83 -3.95 6.52
CA ALA A 81 -28.16 -3.59 5.14
C ALA A 81 -28.14 -2.06 4.88
N PHE A 82 -28.20 -1.23 5.92
CA PHE A 82 -28.41 0.21 5.79
C PHE A 82 -27.12 1.03 5.73
N ASP A 83 -25.95 0.40 5.98
CA ASP A 83 -24.64 1.08 6.04
C ASP A 83 -24.70 2.41 6.82
N VAL A 84 -25.29 2.37 8.03
CA VAL A 84 -25.63 3.58 8.81
C VAL A 84 -24.41 4.46 9.10
N GLN A 85 -23.22 3.86 9.22
CA GLN A 85 -21.95 4.57 9.43
C GLN A 85 -21.24 4.96 8.12
N GLY A 86 -21.77 4.54 6.97
CA GLY A 86 -21.15 4.73 5.65
C GLY A 86 -19.83 3.98 5.46
N ILE A 87 -19.53 2.98 6.30
CA ILE A 87 -18.26 2.24 6.30
C ILE A 87 -18.13 1.48 4.99
N VAL A 88 -19.19 0.80 4.54
CA VAL A 88 -19.15 -0.01 3.32
C VAL A 88 -18.91 0.89 2.10
N LYS A 89 -19.65 2.00 2.00
CA LYS A 89 -19.47 2.96 0.90
C LYS A 89 -18.06 3.55 0.87
N ARG A 90 -17.53 3.96 2.02
CA ARG A 90 -16.18 4.55 2.13
C ARG A 90 -15.09 3.52 1.83
N MET A 91 -15.24 2.28 2.32
CA MET A 91 -14.31 1.19 2.05
C MET A 91 -14.27 0.83 0.56
N LYS A 92 -15.42 0.86 -0.13
CA LYS A 92 -15.48 0.68 -1.60
C LYS A 92 -14.72 1.77 -2.35
N ALA A 93 -14.81 3.03 -1.90
CA ALA A 93 -14.07 4.13 -2.52
C ALA A 93 -12.55 3.95 -2.33
N VAL A 94 -12.11 3.58 -1.12
CA VAL A 94 -10.71 3.25 -0.83
C VAL A 94 -10.22 2.08 -1.68
N SER A 95 -10.99 0.97 -1.69
CA SER A 95 -10.67 -0.24 -2.44
C SER A 95 -10.51 0.04 -3.94
N LYS A 96 -11.36 0.90 -4.53
CA LYS A 96 -11.24 1.27 -5.94
C LYS A 96 -9.92 1.95 -6.27
N VAL A 97 -9.44 2.85 -5.40
CA VAL A 97 -8.17 3.55 -5.61
C VAL A 97 -6.99 2.57 -5.55
N TYR A 98 -6.99 1.65 -4.57
CA TYR A 98 -5.97 0.61 -4.49
C TYR A 98 -6.01 -0.34 -5.69
N ASP A 99 -7.20 -0.73 -6.13
CA ASP A 99 -7.39 -1.64 -7.25
C ASP A 99 -6.80 -1.06 -8.54
N GLU A 100 -7.14 0.19 -8.89
CA GLU A 100 -6.59 0.89 -10.05
C GLU A 100 -5.06 1.09 -9.94
N MET A 101 -4.56 1.29 -8.73
CA MET A 101 -3.14 1.47 -8.46
C MET A 101 -2.35 0.16 -8.61
N LEU A 102 -2.89 -0.95 -8.10
CA LEU A 102 -2.27 -2.27 -8.18
C LEU A 102 -2.35 -2.82 -9.60
N ASP A 103 -3.46 -2.55 -10.30
CA ASP A 103 -3.60 -2.90 -11.71
C ASP A 103 -2.44 -2.35 -12.54
N LYS A 104 -2.16 -1.06 -12.41
CA LYS A 104 -1.03 -0.41 -13.11
C LYS A 104 0.33 -1.03 -12.76
N VAL A 105 0.55 -1.37 -11.49
CA VAL A 105 1.79 -2.02 -11.06
C VAL A 105 1.93 -3.39 -11.70
N ILE A 106 0.89 -4.20 -11.64
CA ILE A 106 0.94 -5.55 -12.18
C ILE A 106 1.18 -5.48 -13.69
N ASP A 107 0.47 -4.60 -14.40
CA ASP A 107 0.65 -4.44 -15.84
C ASP A 107 2.09 -4.05 -16.20
N GLU A 108 2.70 -3.11 -15.46
CA GLU A 108 4.11 -2.72 -15.64
C GLU A 108 5.09 -3.89 -15.38
N HIS A 109 4.82 -4.75 -14.38
CA HIS A 109 5.70 -5.89 -14.09
C HIS A 109 5.52 -7.01 -15.11
N VAL A 110 4.29 -7.25 -15.60
CA VAL A 110 4.00 -8.24 -16.65
C VAL A 110 4.71 -7.89 -17.96
N GLU A 111 4.79 -6.60 -18.34
CA GLU A 111 5.46 -6.16 -19.56
C GLU A 111 6.97 -6.44 -19.58
N VAL A 112 7.63 -6.39 -18.40
CA VAL A 112 9.09 -6.54 -18.26
C VAL A 112 9.48 -7.81 -17.51
N PHE A 113 8.53 -8.74 -17.33
CA PHE A 113 8.70 -9.92 -16.52
C PHE A 113 9.81 -10.81 -17.08
N ASP A 114 10.76 -11.17 -16.22
CA ASP A 114 11.88 -12.05 -16.53
C ASP A 114 12.03 -13.07 -15.40
N LYS A 115 11.70 -14.32 -15.71
CA LYS A 115 11.73 -15.43 -14.75
C LYS A 115 13.13 -15.69 -14.17
N ASP A 116 14.18 -15.37 -14.92
CA ASP A 116 15.57 -15.56 -14.47
C ASP A 116 16.07 -14.37 -13.64
N ASN A 117 15.27 -13.30 -13.50
CA ASN A 117 15.65 -12.06 -12.84
C ASN A 117 14.48 -11.42 -12.06
N LEU A 118 14.06 -12.08 -10.99
CA LEU A 118 13.02 -11.58 -10.07
C LEU A 118 13.58 -10.47 -9.17
N LYS A 119 13.04 -9.24 -9.28
CA LYS A 119 13.61 -8.05 -8.63
C LYS A 119 12.89 -7.67 -7.34
N ASP A 120 11.60 -7.97 -7.27
CA ASP A 120 10.75 -7.61 -6.13
C ASP A 120 9.65 -8.66 -5.88
N PHE A 121 8.82 -8.39 -4.88
CA PHE A 121 7.77 -9.31 -4.46
C PHE A 121 6.70 -9.53 -5.53
N THR A 122 6.41 -8.52 -6.36
CA THR A 122 5.40 -8.66 -7.43
C THR A 122 5.91 -9.61 -8.52
N ASP A 123 7.19 -9.51 -8.90
CA ASP A 123 7.82 -10.47 -9.82
C ASP A 123 7.74 -11.90 -9.27
N VAL A 124 8.00 -12.09 -7.97
CA VAL A 124 7.89 -13.41 -7.34
C VAL A 124 6.48 -13.96 -7.47
N LEU A 125 5.44 -13.15 -7.18
CA LEU A 125 4.05 -13.58 -7.31
C LEU A 125 3.65 -13.87 -8.77
N LEU A 126 4.19 -13.12 -9.73
CA LEU A 126 3.98 -13.38 -11.17
C LEU A 126 4.60 -14.70 -11.64
N ASP A 127 5.79 -15.07 -11.12
CA ASP A 127 6.39 -16.37 -11.44
C ASP A 127 5.49 -17.52 -10.98
N TYR A 128 4.89 -17.40 -9.79
CA TYR A 128 3.95 -18.39 -9.28
C TYR A 128 2.62 -18.44 -10.07
N MET A 129 2.15 -17.32 -10.62
CA MET A 129 0.98 -17.31 -11.50
C MET A 129 1.22 -18.12 -12.79
N GLY A 130 2.47 -18.19 -13.26
CA GLY A 130 2.85 -18.98 -14.44
C GLY A 130 3.05 -20.48 -14.20
N THR A 131 3.04 -20.93 -12.95
CA THR A 131 3.28 -22.34 -12.59
C THR A 131 1.97 -23.08 -12.27
N ASN A 132 1.70 -24.17 -12.98
CA ASN A 132 0.60 -25.11 -12.67
C ASN A 132 0.95 -26.12 -11.56
N ASP A 133 1.97 -25.82 -10.74
CA ASP A 133 2.58 -26.77 -9.80
C ASP A 133 1.99 -26.67 -8.38
N THR A 134 0.97 -25.82 -8.18
CA THR A 134 0.28 -25.62 -6.91
C THR A 134 -1.16 -26.13 -6.97
N GLU A 135 -1.67 -26.65 -5.85
CA GLU A 135 -3.06 -27.13 -5.71
C GLU A 135 -4.10 -26.02 -5.94
N PHE A 136 -3.67 -24.75 -5.87
CA PHE A 136 -4.44 -23.55 -6.16
C PHE A 136 -3.75 -22.72 -7.24
N SER A 137 -4.49 -22.28 -8.25
CA SER A 137 -4.00 -21.33 -9.25
C SER A 137 -3.95 -19.91 -8.66
N ILE A 138 -2.76 -19.31 -8.62
CA ILE A 138 -2.63 -17.88 -8.30
C ILE A 138 -3.03 -17.09 -9.54
N ASP A 139 -4.04 -16.24 -9.40
CA ASP A 139 -4.45 -15.30 -10.43
C ASP A 139 -4.14 -13.85 -10.03
N ARG A 140 -4.42 -12.93 -10.96
CA ARG A 140 -4.21 -11.50 -10.76
C ARG A 140 -4.97 -10.93 -9.55
N SER A 141 -6.15 -11.46 -9.23
CA SER A 141 -6.92 -11.04 -8.06
C SER A 141 -6.23 -11.48 -6.77
N ASN A 142 -5.62 -12.66 -6.75
CA ASN A 142 -4.83 -13.11 -5.61
C ASN A 142 -3.59 -12.22 -5.40
N ILE A 143 -2.88 -11.86 -6.47
CA ILE A 143 -1.73 -10.96 -6.39
C ILE A 143 -2.15 -9.61 -5.76
N LYS A 144 -3.26 -9.04 -6.23
CA LYS A 144 -3.80 -7.80 -5.67
C LYS A 144 -4.18 -7.93 -4.20
N ALA A 145 -4.84 -9.03 -3.82
CA ALA A 145 -5.26 -9.25 -2.44
C ALA A 145 -4.07 -9.40 -1.47
N ILE A 146 -2.95 -9.96 -1.92
CA ILE A 146 -1.74 -10.11 -1.10
C ILE A 146 -0.95 -8.79 -1.03
N ALA A 147 -0.99 -7.98 -2.08
CA ALA A 147 -0.29 -6.69 -2.15
C ALA A 147 -1.03 -5.52 -1.47
N LEU A 148 -2.30 -5.72 -1.09
CA LEU A 148 -3.16 -4.76 -0.38
C LEU A 148 -2.82 -4.69 1.12
#